data_AF-A0A354MB25-F1
#
_entry.id   AF-A0A354MB25-F1
#
_cell.length_a   1.000
_cell.length_b   1.000
_cell.length_c   1.000
_cell.angle_alpha   90.00
_cell.angle_beta   90.00
_cell.angle_gamma   90.00
#
_symmetry.space_group_name_H-M   'P 1'
#
loop_
_entity.id
_entity.type
_entity.pdbx_description
1 polymer ?
#
loop_
_entity_poly.entity_id
_entity_poly.type
_entity_poly.pdbx_seq_one_letter_code
_entity_poly.pdbx_strand_id
1 'polypeptide(L)'
;MKFEEKLMKLRKEKGWSQEELAEKLNVTRQTISKWELGQTVPDMYNLTKIAEVFGTTVSELYYEKENTEDVNNLTEKDNKGTNKIIIIVIVAILAIILILVGIGAMVKGKIFNIFGNILETSKEKQNYASGLFNDVYEQANNTIGNIMQQMFNSDLEHYYGEVRGTSVKNLIDDIAKSNGENPNKVITLKYNDIETSNTQEIRNVKDKINSDKVYEVSYEYDGEGYINKAIISKEKLSETAINSFNRTFKNLYYGSKDGFFMSQFIDEVIKSNEENPDHIITVNYNGVETSNPNELRNMKKQFENRTTYEIFYEYDANGLINKANVTR
;
A
#
# COMPACT_ATOMS: atom_id res chain seq x y z
N MET A 1 -13.13 72.59 -56.83
CA MET A 1 -14.53 72.25 -57.13
C MET A 1 -14.71 70.75 -56.97
N LYS A 2 -15.72 70.28 -56.22
CA LYS A 2 -15.93 68.83 -56.02
C LYS A 2 -16.60 68.18 -57.23
N PHE A 3 -16.55 66.85 -57.34
CA PHE A 3 -17.09 66.09 -58.47
C PHE A 3 -18.58 66.41 -58.73
N GLU A 4 -19.40 66.42 -57.68
CA GLU A 4 -20.84 66.67 -57.76
C GLU A 4 -21.17 68.05 -58.33
N GLU A 5 -20.41 69.06 -57.93
CA GLU A 5 -20.55 70.43 -58.42
C GLU A 5 -20.09 70.50 -59.89
N LYS A 6 -18.99 69.81 -60.23
CA LYS A 6 -18.39 69.81 -61.57
C LYS A 6 -19.29 69.12 -62.59
N LEU A 7 -19.89 68.00 -62.22
CA LEU A 7 -20.89 67.30 -63.03
C LEU A 7 -22.10 68.21 -63.31
N MET A 8 -22.62 68.87 -62.26
CA MET A 8 -23.74 69.81 -62.43
C MET A 8 -23.37 70.99 -63.34
N LYS A 9 -22.15 71.51 -63.24
CA LYS A 9 -21.66 72.60 -64.10
C LYS A 9 -21.55 72.15 -65.56
N LEU A 10 -20.89 71.03 -65.85
CA LEU A 10 -20.76 70.50 -67.21
C LEU A 10 -22.13 70.24 -67.86
N ARG A 11 -23.08 69.70 -67.09
CA ARG A 11 -24.46 69.52 -67.56
C ARG A 11 -25.12 70.85 -67.92
N LYS A 12 -25.00 71.86 -67.04
CA LYS A 12 -25.57 73.19 -67.26
C LYS A 12 -24.92 73.93 -68.43
N GLU A 13 -23.61 73.78 -68.64
CA GLU A 13 -22.89 74.35 -69.78
C GLU A 13 -23.36 73.78 -71.12
N LYS A 14 -23.81 72.51 -71.13
CA LYS A 14 -24.45 71.89 -72.30
C LYS A 14 -25.94 72.20 -72.42
N GLY A 15 -26.53 72.92 -71.46
CA GLY A 15 -27.96 73.27 -71.44
C GLY A 15 -28.90 72.09 -71.17
N TRP A 16 -28.38 70.96 -70.67
CA TRP A 16 -29.18 69.75 -70.46
C TRP A 16 -29.92 69.77 -69.12
N SER A 17 -31.14 69.26 -69.11
CA SER A 17 -31.86 68.82 -67.91
C SER A 17 -31.22 67.56 -67.33
N GLN A 18 -31.54 67.25 -66.07
CA GLN A 18 -31.08 66.00 -65.44
C GLN A 18 -31.64 64.75 -66.14
N GLU A 19 -32.84 64.84 -66.74
CA GLU A 19 -33.44 63.73 -67.50
C GLU A 19 -32.65 63.48 -68.79
N GLU A 20 -32.29 64.54 -69.51
CA GLU A 20 -31.51 64.43 -70.76
C GLU A 20 -30.09 63.88 -70.52
N LEU A 21 -29.45 64.23 -69.39
CA LEU A 21 -28.17 63.62 -69.02
C LEU A 21 -28.33 62.14 -68.64
N ALA A 22 -29.43 61.80 -67.96
CA ALA A 22 -29.74 60.43 -67.57
C ALA A 22 -29.93 59.51 -68.78
N GLU A 23 -30.67 59.98 -69.80
CA GLU A 23 -30.83 59.29 -71.09
C GLU A 23 -29.49 59.06 -71.79
N LYS A 24 -28.62 60.08 -71.84
CA LYS A 24 -27.29 59.98 -72.47
C LYS A 24 -26.37 58.98 -71.78
N LEU A 25 -26.50 58.82 -70.47
CA LEU A 25 -25.68 57.90 -69.68
C LEU A 25 -26.33 56.52 -69.49
N ASN A 26 -27.57 56.36 -69.93
CA ASN A 26 -28.42 55.18 -69.70
C ASN A 26 -28.57 54.85 -68.21
N VAL A 27 -28.89 55.87 -67.41
CA VAL A 27 -29.23 55.76 -65.98
C VAL A 27 -30.55 56.46 -65.70
N THR A 28 -31.10 56.33 -64.49
CA THR A 28 -32.32 57.06 -64.13
C THR A 28 -32.01 58.51 -63.73
N ARG A 29 -32.97 59.43 -63.94
CA ARG A 29 -32.85 60.81 -63.47
C ARG A 29 -32.52 60.93 -61.98
N GLN A 30 -33.06 60.03 -61.14
CA GLN A 30 -32.77 60.01 -59.71
C GLN A 30 -31.29 59.74 -59.43
N THR A 31 -30.64 58.91 -60.23
CA THR A 31 -29.19 58.63 -60.12
C THR A 31 -28.37 59.89 -60.40
N ILE A 32 -28.69 60.65 -61.46
CA ILE A 32 -28.03 61.94 -61.74
C ILE A 32 -28.23 62.92 -60.59
N SER A 33 -29.43 63.00 -60.02
CA SER A 33 -29.71 63.88 -58.87
C SER A 33 -28.87 63.52 -57.65
N LYS A 34 -28.74 62.22 -57.32
CA LYS A 34 -27.91 61.77 -56.20
C LYS A 34 -26.42 62.07 -56.41
N TRP A 35 -25.92 61.97 -57.64
CA TRP A 35 -24.55 62.33 -57.98
C TRP A 35 -24.30 63.83 -57.90
N GLU A 36 -25.22 64.68 -58.39
CA GLU A 36 -25.08 66.14 -58.31
C GLU A 36 -25.27 66.69 -56.88
N LEU A 37 -25.95 65.95 -56.00
CA LEU A 37 -26.10 66.27 -54.57
C LEU A 37 -24.99 65.65 -53.70
N GLY A 38 -24.06 64.89 -54.27
CA GLY A 38 -22.98 64.21 -53.54
C GLY A 38 -23.44 63.10 -52.60
N GLN A 39 -24.67 62.58 -52.77
CA GLN A 39 -25.23 61.52 -51.92
C GLN A 39 -24.68 60.14 -52.27
N THR A 40 -24.35 59.93 -53.55
CA THR A 40 -23.68 58.73 -54.04
C THR A 40 -22.62 59.12 -55.08
N VAL A 41 -21.68 58.24 -55.33
CA VAL A 41 -20.62 58.44 -56.34
C VAL A 41 -20.87 57.46 -57.50
N PRO A 42 -20.67 57.86 -58.78
CA PRO A 42 -20.77 56.92 -59.89
C PRO A 42 -19.66 55.85 -59.82
N ASP A 43 -19.97 54.64 -60.25
CA ASP A 43 -18.95 53.60 -60.42
C ASP A 43 -18.01 53.92 -61.60
N MET A 44 -16.93 53.15 -61.72
CA MET A 44 -15.91 53.37 -62.76
C MET A 44 -16.49 53.34 -64.19
N TYR A 45 -17.50 52.51 -64.42
CA TYR A 45 -18.17 52.39 -65.71
C TYR A 45 -18.93 53.68 -66.07
N ASN A 46 -19.72 54.21 -65.14
CA ASN A 46 -20.45 55.45 -65.33
C ASN A 46 -19.53 56.67 -65.37
N LEU A 47 -18.44 56.68 -64.60
CA LEU A 47 -17.42 57.75 -64.70
C LEU A 47 -16.80 57.84 -66.08
N THR A 48 -16.50 56.69 -66.68
CA THR A 48 -15.95 56.63 -68.05
C THR A 48 -16.95 57.17 -69.06
N LYS A 49 -18.23 56.81 -68.95
CA LYS A 49 -19.28 57.36 -69.80
C LYS A 49 -19.48 58.87 -69.63
N ILE A 50 -19.43 59.37 -68.40
CA ILE A 50 -19.51 60.80 -68.12
C ILE A 50 -18.34 61.52 -68.81
N ALA A 51 -17.13 60.98 -68.68
CA ALA A 51 -15.94 61.52 -69.33
C ALA A 51 -16.11 61.56 -70.86
N GLU A 52 -16.62 60.49 -71.48
CA GLU A 52 -16.90 60.43 -72.91
C GLU A 52 -17.98 61.44 -73.37
N VAL A 53 -19.11 61.50 -72.67
CA VAL A 53 -20.24 62.39 -73.01
C VAL A 53 -19.85 63.87 -72.95
N PHE A 54 -18.97 64.23 -72.01
CA PHE A 54 -18.48 65.61 -71.86
C PHE A 54 -17.16 65.88 -72.58
N GLY A 55 -16.52 64.87 -73.19
CA GLY A 55 -15.23 65.01 -73.87
C GLY A 55 -14.08 65.37 -72.94
N THR A 56 -14.09 64.84 -71.71
CA THR A 56 -13.08 65.06 -70.67
C THR A 56 -12.48 63.71 -70.24
N THR A 57 -11.57 63.70 -69.27
CA THR A 57 -11.04 62.45 -68.68
C THR A 57 -11.60 62.22 -67.29
N VAL A 58 -11.61 60.95 -66.84
CA VAL A 58 -12.01 60.63 -65.45
C VAL A 58 -11.13 61.37 -64.43
N SER A 59 -9.84 61.53 -64.73
CA SER A 59 -8.93 62.34 -63.91
C SER A 59 -9.35 63.81 -63.87
N GLU A 60 -9.73 64.40 -65.01
CA GLU A 60 -10.24 65.77 -65.03
C GLU A 60 -11.58 65.91 -64.31
N LEU A 61 -12.43 64.88 -64.24
CA LEU A 61 -13.69 64.95 -63.46
C LEU A 61 -13.46 65.05 -61.95
N TYR A 62 -12.34 64.52 -61.43
CA TYR A 62 -12.01 64.51 -60.00
C TYR A 62 -10.93 65.49 -59.57
N TYR A 63 -9.98 65.78 -60.46
CA TYR A 63 -8.82 66.61 -60.19
C TYR A 63 -8.94 67.91 -61.00
N GLU A 64 -8.64 69.04 -60.37
CA GLU A 64 -8.46 70.30 -61.11
C GLU A 64 -7.16 70.19 -61.93
N LYS A 65 -7.19 70.67 -63.17
CA LYS A 65 -5.94 70.98 -63.88
C LYS A 65 -5.25 72.07 -63.08
N GLU A 66 -4.22 71.71 -62.33
CA GLU A 66 -3.21 72.67 -61.92
C GLU A 66 -2.57 73.18 -63.21
N ASN A 67 -2.88 74.43 -63.57
CA ASN A 67 -2.02 75.20 -64.45
C ASN A 67 -0.71 75.38 -63.69
N THR A 68 0.25 74.52 -64.03
CA THR A 68 1.63 74.59 -63.57
C THR A 68 2.36 75.70 -64.30
N GLU A 69 2.01 76.95 -64.04
CA GLU A 69 2.89 78.08 -64.30
C GLU A 69 2.75 79.05 -63.12
N ASP A 70 3.90 79.54 -62.65
CA ASP A 70 4.10 80.48 -61.54
C ASP A 70 4.11 79.92 -60.11
N VAL A 71 5.21 79.22 -59.84
CA VAL A 71 5.74 79.04 -58.48
C VAL A 71 6.27 80.39 -57.97
N ASN A 72 5.92 80.71 -56.72
CA ASN A 72 6.48 81.75 -55.83
C ASN A 72 5.81 83.14 -55.86
N ASN A 73 4.86 83.37 -54.96
CA ASN A 73 5.08 84.15 -53.72
C ASN A 73 3.74 84.58 -53.05
N LEU A 74 3.67 84.36 -51.72
CA LEU A 74 2.76 85.00 -50.74
C LEU A 74 1.28 84.55 -50.81
N THR A 75 0.88 83.56 -50.02
CA THR A 75 0.46 83.82 -48.63
C THR A 75 0.83 82.66 -47.70
N GLU A 76 2.04 82.76 -47.14
CA GLU A 76 2.33 82.23 -45.82
C GLU A 76 1.39 82.90 -44.80
N LYS A 77 0.37 82.17 -44.35
CA LYS A 77 -0.17 82.33 -43.00
C LYS A 77 0.01 81.01 -42.27
N ASP A 78 1.28 80.75 -41.94
CA ASP A 78 1.75 79.94 -40.82
C ASP A 78 1.00 78.63 -40.49
N ASN A 79 0.90 77.70 -41.44
CA ASN A 79 0.58 76.29 -41.15
C ASN A 79 1.76 75.51 -40.50
N LYS A 80 2.88 76.18 -40.19
CA LYS A 80 3.97 75.60 -39.38
C LYS A 80 3.51 75.33 -37.94
N GLY A 81 2.61 76.15 -37.39
CA GLY A 81 2.04 75.94 -36.05
C GLY A 81 1.16 74.70 -35.98
N THR A 82 0.23 74.56 -36.92
CA THR A 82 -0.78 73.48 -36.96
C THR A 82 -0.15 72.10 -37.18
N ASN A 83 0.81 71.97 -38.11
CA ASN A 83 1.50 70.70 -38.36
C ASN A 83 2.41 70.29 -37.18
N LYS A 84 3.05 71.25 -36.50
CA LYS A 84 3.82 70.97 -35.28
C LYS A 84 2.92 70.48 -34.14
N ILE A 85 1.74 71.05 -33.98
CA ILE A 85 0.76 70.63 -32.95
C ILE A 85 0.30 69.19 -33.20
N ILE A 86 -0.01 68.80 -34.45
CA ILE A 86 -0.43 67.44 -34.79
C ILE A 86 0.68 66.42 -34.47
N ILE A 87 1.93 66.72 -34.80
CA ILE A 87 3.07 65.84 -34.48
C ILE A 87 3.23 65.68 -32.96
N ILE A 88 3.12 66.77 -32.19
CA ILE A 88 3.19 66.72 -30.72
C ILE A 88 2.07 65.83 -30.15
N VAL A 89 0.85 65.94 -30.67
CA VAL A 89 -0.29 65.11 -30.25
C VAL A 89 -0.06 63.64 -30.56
N ILE A 90 0.44 63.30 -31.75
CA ILE A 90 0.75 61.91 -32.13
C ILE A 90 1.84 61.33 -31.22
N VAL A 91 2.91 62.08 -30.97
CA VAL A 91 4.00 61.66 -30.07
C VAL A 91 3.47 61.46 -28.64
N ALA A 92 2.60 62.35 -28.16
CA ALA A 92 1.97 62.21 -26.84
C ALA A 92 1.09 60.95 -26.75
N ILE A 93 0.30 60.65 -27.79
CA ILE A 93 -0.52 59.42 -27.86
C ILE A 93 0.37 58.17 -27.86
N LEU A 94 1.43 58.16 -28.66
CA LEU A 94 2.39 57.04 -28.70
C LEU A 94 3.08 56.84 -27.35
N ALA A 95 3.46 57.92 -26.66
CA ALA A 95 4.02 57.86 -25.32
C ALA A 95 3.03 57.26 -24.30
N ILE A 96 1.75 57.65 -24.37
CA ILE A 96 0.69 57.07 -23.53
C ILE A 96 0.52 55.57 -23.81
N ILE A 97 0.52 55.16 -25.08
CA ILE A 97 0.41 53.74 -25.47
C ILE A 97 1.60 52.95 -24.90
N LEU A 98 2.83 53.46 -25.01
CA LEU A 98 4.01 52.82 -24.44
C LEU A 98 3.93 52.68 -22.91
N ILE A 99 3.42 53.71 -22.22
CA ILE A 99 3.19 53.65 -20.76
C ILE A 99 2.14 52.58 -20.43
N LEU A 100 1.04 52.51 -21.18
CA LEU A 100 -0.01 51.50 -20.98
C LEU A 100 0.50 50.07 -21.22
N VAL A 101 1.33 49.85 -22.24
CA VAL A 101 2.00 48.56 -22.49
C VAL A 101 2.93 48.21 -21.33
N GLY A 102 3.70 49.18 -20.83
CA GLY A 102 4.58 49.00 -19.67
C GLY A 102 3.81 48.63 -18.40
N ILE A 103 2.69 49.30 -18.12
CA ILE A 103 1.80 48.96 -16.99
C ILE A 103 1.21 47.56 -17.17
N GLY A 104 0.75 47.22 -18.37
CA GLY A 104 0.22 45.89 -18.69
C GLY A 104 1.26 44.77 -18.46
N ALA A 105 2.51 45.00 -18.86
CA ALA A 105 3.62 44.09 -18.60
C ALA A 105 3.90 43.94 -17.10
N MET A 106 3.89 45.05 -16.34
CA MET A 106 4.11 45.06 -14.89
C MET A 106 3.00 44.30 -14.14
N VAL A 107 1.74 44.48 -14.52
CA VAL A 107 0.59 43.77 -13.94
C VAL A 107 0.68 42.27 -14.25
N LYS A 108 0.99 41.89 -15.50
CA LYS A 108 1.23 40.50 -15.88
C LYS A 108 2.34 39.85 -15.05
N GLY A 109 3.46 40.54 -14.85
CA GLY A 109 4.58 40.04 -14.03
C GLY A 109 4.18 39.79 -12.58
N LYS A 110 3.43 40.71 -11.95
CA LYS A 110 2.90 40.51 -10.59
C LYS A 110 1.94 39.33 -10.50
N ILE A 111 1.02 39.21 -11.47
CA ILE A 111 0.07 38.08 -11.53
C ILE A 111 0.82 36.75 -11.69
N PHE A 112 1.80 36.68 -12.59
CA PHE A 112 2.61 35.49 -12.80
C PHE A 112 3.35 35.05 -11.52
N ASN A 113 3.95 35.99 -10.79
CA ASN A 113 4.59 35.69 -9.50
C ASN A 113 3.59 35.18 -8.44
N ILE A 114 2.40 35.79 -8.33
CA ILE A 114 1.37 35.32 -7.40
C ILE A 114 0.94 33.89 -7.75
N PHE A 115 0.68 33.60 -9.02
CA PHE A 115 0.31 32.25 -9.46
C PHE A 115 1.44 31.25 -9.24
N GLY A 116 2.69 31.63 -9.51
CA GLY A 116 3.87 30.81 -9.23
C GLY A 116 3.97 30.39 -7.77
N ASN A 117 3.86 31.36 -6.86
CA ASN A 117 3.89 31.09 -5.41
C ASN A 117 2.72 30.19 -4.96
N ILE A 118 1.49 30.42 -5.46
CA ILE A 118 0.33 29.58 -5.14
C ILE A 118 0.56 28.13 -5.62
N LEU A 119 1.08 27.96 -6.84
CA LEU A 119 1.41 26.65 -7.40
C LEU A 119 2.48 25.94 -6.56
N GLU A 120 3.54 26.63 -6.16
CA GLU A 120 4.61 26.07 -5.33
C GLU A 120 4.09 25.62 -3.96
N THR A 121 3.36 26.49 -3.25
CA THR A 121 2.73 26.13 -1.97
C THR A 121 1.73 24.97 -2.11
N SER A 122 1.00 24.89 -3.23
CA SER A 122 0.08 23.77 -3.48
C SER A 122 0.81 22.44 -3.66
N LYS A 123 1.96 22.45 -4.36
CA LYS A 123 2.82 21.26 -4.54
C LYS A 123 3.45 20.82 -3.23
N GLU A 124 3.94 21.75 -2.42
CA GLU A 124 4.48 21.46 -1.08
C GLU A 124 3.44 20.76 -0.20
N LYS A 125 2.21 21.28 -0.16
CA LYS A 125 1.11 20.65 0.60
C LYS A 125 0.76 19.26 0.08
N GLN A 126 0.77 19.07 -1.23
CA GLN A 126 0.53 17.76 -1.85
C GLN A 126 1.64 16.76 -1.47
N ASN A 127 2.91 17.16 -1.59
CA ASN A 127 4.05 16.33 -1.23
C ASN A 127 4.04 15.95 0.25
N TYR A 128 3.72 16.90 1.14
CA TYR A 128 3.57 16.64 2.57
C TYR A 128 2.46 15.62 2.84
N ALA A 129 1.29 15.78 2.22
CA ALA A 129 0.17 14.85 2.38
C ALA A 129 0.50 13.45 1.87
N SER A 130 1.20 13.35 0.72
CA SER A 130 1.67 12.07 0.18
C SER A 130 2.71 11.40 1.08
N GLY A 131 3.63 12.17 1.67
CA GLY A 131 4.58 11.68 2.66
C GLY A 131 3.88 11.11 3.89
N LEU A 132 2.95 11.88 4.48
CA LEU A 132 2.16 11.42 5.63
C LEU A 132 1.37 10.14 5.33
N PHE A 133 0.78 10.04 4.13
CA PHE A 133 0.05 8.84 3.74
C PHE A 133 0.98 7.62 3.63
N ASN A 134 2.17 7.78 3.03
CA ASN A 134 3.15 6.71 2.92
C ASN A 134 3.63 6.25 4.30
N ASP A 135 3.92 7.17 5.21
CA ASP A 135 4.36 6.85 6.57
C ASP A 135 3.27 6.05 7.32
N VAL A 136 2.02 6.49 7.24
CA VAL A 136 0.87 5.78 7.84
C VAL A 136 0.67 4.41 7.19
N TYR A 137 0.79 4.32 5.87
CA TYR A 137 0.63 3.08 5.13
C TYR A 137 1.72 2.06 5.49
N GLU A 138 2.98 2.50 5.56
CA GLU A 138 4.11 1.67 5.97
C GLU A 138 3.96 1.19 7.42
N GLN A 139 3.60 2.10 8.34
CA GLN A 139 3.34 1.75 9.73
C GLN A 139 2.19 0.74 9.86
N ALA A 140 1.11 0.93 9.11
CA ALA A 140 -0.02 0.00 9.09
C ALA A 140 0.39 -1.38 8.56
N ASN A 141 1.11 -1.44 7.44
CA ASN A 141 1.60 -2.69 6.87
C ASN A 141 2.55 -3.43 7.82
N ASN A 142 3.48 -2.73 8.46
CA ASN A 142 4.38 -3.32 9.45
C ASN A 142 3.59 -3.86 10.66
N THR A 143 2.60 -3.10 11.14
CA THR A 143 1.74 -3.53 12.26
C THR A 143 0.93 -4.77 11.91
N ILE A 144 0.32 -4.79 10.72
CA ILE A 144 -0.44 -5.94 10.23
C ILE A 144 0.49 -7.15 10.08
N GLY A 145 1.68 -6.99 9.50
CA GLY A 145 2.67 -8.05 9.37
C GLY A 145 3.03 -8.67 10.72
N ASN A 146 3.30 -7.84 11.73
CA ASN A 146 3.60 -8.29 13.09
C ASN A 146 2.41 -9.04 13.73
N ILE A 147 1.18 -8.55 13.54
CA ILE A 147 -0.02 -9.23 14.05
C ILE A 147 -0.21 -10.60 13.39
N MET A 148 -0.04 -10.68 12.06
CA MET A 148 -0.19 -11.94 11.33
C MET A 148 0.88 -12.95 11.74
N GLN A 149 2.12 -12.51 11.95
CA GLN A 149 3.20 -13.33 12.49
C GLN A 149 2.86 -13.84 13.90
N GLN A 150 2.43 -12.96 14.80
CA GLN A 150 2.05 -13.33 16.16
C GLN A 150 0.90 -14.34 16.17
N MET A 151 -0.13 -14.12 15.36
CA MET A 151 -1.25 -15.05 15.23
C MET A 151 -0.78 -16.42 14.76
N PHE A 152 0.01 -16.46 13.68
CA PHE A 152 0.54 -17.72 13.14
C PHE A 152 1.38 -18.48 14.18
N ASN A 153 2.29 -17.78 14.87
CA ASN A 153 3.17 -18.41 15.86
C ASN A 153 2.38 -18.86 17.10
N SER A 154 1.37 -18.10 17.54
CA SER A 154 0.61 -18.38 18.76
C SER A 154 -0.10 -19.74 18.75
N ASP A 155 -0.48 -20.22 17.56
CA ASP A 155 -1.08 -21.55 17.37
C ASP A 155 -0.13 -22.68 17.80
N LEU A 156 1.19 -22.43 17.87
CA LEU A 156 2.21 -23.42 18.22
C LEU A 156 3.01 -23.06 19.47
N GLU A 157 3.30 -21.79 19.72
CA GLU A 157 4.21 -21.36 20.81
C GLU A 157 3.73 -21.77 22.21
N HIS A 158 2.43 -22.00 22.40
CA HIS A 158 1.89 -22.50 23.66
C HIS A 158 2.34 -23.95 23.99
N TYR A 159 2.95 -24.66 23.03
CA TYR A 159 3.61 -25.93 23.24
C TYR A 159 5.13 -25.80 23.46
N TYR A 160 5.70 -24.60 23.62
CA TYR A 160 7.14 -24.45 23.86
C TYR A 160 7.57 -24.99 25.23
N GLY A 161 8.71 -25.70 25.27
CA GLY A 161 9.33 -26.23 26.49
C GLY A 161 8.97 -27.69 26.79
N GLU A 162 8.89 -28.05 28.07
CA GLU A 162 8.56 -29.40 28.52
C GLU A 162 7.05 -29.68 28.42
N VAL A 163 6.66 -30.53 27.47
CA VAL A 163 5.26 -30.80 27.12
C VAL A 163 4.92 -32.29 27.20
N ARG A 164 3.76 -32.62 27.77
CA ARG A 164 3.28 -34.01 27.83
C ARG A 164 3.01 -34.55 26.42
N GLY A 165 3.30 -35.84 26.20
CA GLY A 165 3.10 -36.51 24.91
C GLY A 165 1.68 -36.39 24.34
N THR A 166 0.65 -36.33 25.18
CA THR A 166 -0.72 -36.03 24.73
C THR A 166 -0.83 -34.68 24.03
N SER A 167 -0.18 -33.64 24.56
CA SER A 167 -0.17 -32.31 23.97
C SER A 167 0.78 -32.22 22.77
N VAL A 168 1.89 -32.97 22.77
CA VAL A 168 2.76 -33.13 21.59
C VAL A 168 2.00 -33.74 20.40
N LYS A 169 1.08 -34.69 20.65
CA LYS A 169 0.20 -35.22 19.59
C LYS A 169 -0.72 -34.16 19.00
N ASN A 170 -1.20 -33.21 19.81
CA ASN A 170 -1.99 -32.07 19.33
C ASN A 170 -1.11 -31.11 18.53
N LEU A 171 0.10 -30.80 19.01
CA LEU A 171 1.09 -30.01 18.27
C LEU A 171 1.33 -30.58 16.87
N ILE A 172 1.47 -31.90 16.73
CA ILE A 172 1.65 -32.56 15.43
C ILE A 172 0.44 -32.35 14.51
N ASP A 173 -0.78 -32.42 15.06
CA ASP A 173 -2.01 -32.14 14.29
C ASP A 173 -2.07 -30.67 13.87
N ASP A 174 -1.73 -29.74 14.77
CA ASP A 174 -1.74 -28.30 14.53
C ASP A 174 -0.71 -27.89 13.46
N ILE A 175 0.48 -28.49 13.47
CA ILE A 175 1.49 -28.33 12.41
C ILE A 175 0.93 -28.84 11.06
N ALA A 176 0.36 -30.05 11.04
CA ALA A 176 -0.19 -30.64 9.83
C ALA A 176 -1.35 -29.80 9.25
N LYS A 177 -2.17 -29.22 10.12
CA LYS A 177 -3.25 -28.30 9.76
C LYS A 177 -2.69 -26.98 9.21
N SER A 178 -1.75 -26.36 9.91
CA SER A 178 -1.12 -25.09 9.49
C SER A 178 -0.46 -25.22 8.13
N ASN A 179 0.26 -26.31 7.85
CA ASN A 179 0.86 -26.57 6.53
C ASN A 179 -0.19 -26.70 5.40
N GLY A 180 -1.40 -27.17 5.72
CA GLY A 180 -2.51 -27.26 4.78
C GLY A 180 -3.20 -25.91 4.52
N GLU A 181 -3.33 -25.07 5.55
CA GLU A 181 -3.97 -23.75 5.47
C GLU A 181 -3.02 -22.67 4.93
N ASN A 182 -1.71 -22.80 5.17
CA ASN A 182 -0.70 -21.80 4.86
C ASN A 182 0.43 -22.35 3.95
N PRO A 183 0.16 -22.59 2.66
CA PRO A 183 1.12 -23.24 1.76
C PRO A 183 2.42 -22.45 1.52
N ASN A 184 2.43 -21.15 1.82
CA ASN A 184 3.62 -20.29 1.71
C ASN A 184 4.43 -20.20 3.02
N LYS A 185 3.93 -20.79 4.11
CA LYS A 185 4.56 -20.78 5.45
C LYS A 185 4.58 -22.20 6.02
N VAL A 186 5.34 -23.07 5.34
CA VAL A 186 5.42 -24.49 5.67
C VAL A 186 6.36 -24.71 6.86
N ILE A 187 5.88 -25.44 7.85
CA ILE A 187 6.62 -25.84 9.04
C ILE A 187 7.20 -27.25 8.84
N THR A 188 8.48 -27.41 9.13
CA THR A 188 9.17 -28.70 9.17
C THR A 188 9.09 -29.29 10.57
N LEU A 189 8.68 -30.54 10.71
CA LEU A 189 8.74 -31.28 11.98
C LEU A 189 10.03 -32.07 12.06
N LYS A 190 10.73 -31.96 13.20
CA LYS A 190 11.89 -32.77 13.55
C LYS A 190 11.62 -33.60 14.81
N TYR A 191 11.74 -34.92 14.69
CA TYR A 191 11.63 -35.86 15.81
C TYR A 191 12.57 -37.05 15.60
N ASN A 192 13.54 -37.23 16.49
CA ASN A 192 14.64 -38.19 16.33
C ASN A 192 15.32 -38.03 14.96
N ASP A 193 15.37 -39.10 14.15
CA ASP A 193 15.95 -39.10 12.81
C ASP A 193 14.99 -38.62 11.70
N ILE A 194 13.76 -38.25 12.07
CA ILE A 194 12.73 -37.78 11.12
C ILE A 194 12.81 -36.26 11.05
N GLU A 195 13.02 -35.71 9.85
CA GLU A 195 12.91 -34.28 9.56
C GLU A 195 12.12 -34.11 8.26
N THR A 196 10.88 -33.63 8.34
CA THR A 196 9.95 -33.60 7.20
C THR A 196 8.95 -32.46 7.30
N SER A 197 8.58 -31.90 6.15
CA SER A 197 7.47 -30.94 6.01
C SER A 197 6.23 -31.58 5.36
N ASN A 198 6.30 -32.85 4.97
CA ASN A 198 5.20 -33.56 4.35
C ASN A 198 4.09 -33.84 5.38
N THR A 199 2.88 -33.36 5.12
CA THR A 199 1.74 -33.47 6.06
C THR A 199 1.42 -34.91 6.45
N GLN A 200 1.54 -35.88 5.54
CA GLN A 200 1.24 -37.27 5.85
C GLN A 200 2.34 -37.90 6.72
N GLU A 201 3.60 -37.61 6.43
CA GLU A 201 4.72 -38.07 7.25
C GLU A 201 4.69 -37.45 8.65
N ILE A 202 4.34 -36.17 8.77
CA ILE A 202 4.10 -35.47 10.04
C ILE A 202 3.06 -36.23 10.86
N ARG A 203 1.91 -36.56 10.26
CA ARG A 203 0.87 -37.33 10.97
C ARG A 203 1.35 -38.70 11.44
N ASN A 204 2.20 -39.38 10.66
CA ASN A 204 2.76 -40.67 11.06
C ASN A 204 3.72 -40.57 12.27
N VAL A 205 4.27 -39.39 12.57
CA VAL A 205 5.07 -39.17 13.80
C VAL A 205 4.20 -39.29 15.05
N LYS A 206 2.91 -38.94 14.96
CA LYS A 206 1.97 -38.96 16.09
C LYS A 206 1.90 -40.34 16.77
N ASP A 207 1.96 -41.41 15.98
CA ASP A 207 1.90 -42.79 16.48
C ASP A 207 3.18 -43.19 17.25
N LYS A 208 4.29 -42.48 17.03
CA LYS A 208 5.57 -42.69 17.70
C LYS A 208 5.70 -41.91 19.01
N ILE A 209 4.74 -41.05 19.35
CA ILE A 209 4.73 -40.28 20.59
C ILE A 209 4.03 -41.08 21.70
N ASN A 210 4.74 -41.30 22.81
CA ASN A 210 4.18 -41.92 23.99
C ASN A 210 3.45 -40.86 24.85
N SER A 211 2.16 -41.07 25.09
CA SER A 211 1.30 -40.13 25.83
C SER A 211 1.70 -39.90 27.29
N ASP A 212 2.42 -40.85 27.90
CA ASP A 212 2.81 -40.80 29.32
C ASP A 212 4.20 -40.22 29.55
N LYS A 213 4.89 -39.87 28.47
CA LYS A 213 6.19 -39.20 28.51
C LYS A 213 6.05 -37.69 28.31
N VAL A 214 7.11 -36.98 28.68
CA VAL A 214 7.29 -35.55 28.49
C VAL A 214 8.38 -35.35 27.48
N TYR A 215 8.16 -34.41 26.58
CA TYR A 215 9.06 -34.05 25.51
C TYR A 215 9.47 -32.59 25.60
N GLU A 216 10.71 -32.29 25.20
CA GLU A 216 11.14 -30.91 24.98
C GLU A 216 10.77 -30.49 23.57
N VAL A 217 10.00 -29.40 23.46
CA VAL A 217 9.57 -28.78 22.22
C VAL A 217 10.24 -27.42 22.06
N SER A 218 10.86 -27.19 20.90
CA SER A 218 11.46 -25.90 20.55
C SER A 218 11.20 -25.54 19.09
N TYR A 219 11.35 -24.27 18.73
CA TYR A 219 11.09 -23.77 17.38
C TYR A 219 12.31 -23.08 16.76
N GLU A 220 12.43 -23.20 15.44
CA GLU A 220 13.24 -22.29 14.61
C GLU A 220 12.30 -21.36 13.84
N TYR A 221 12.80 -20.18 13.50
CA TYR A 221 12.04 -19.11 12.85
C TYR A 221 12.69 -18.73 11.51
N ASP A 222 11.89 -18.35 10.53
CA ASP A 222 12.37 -17.81 9.25
C ASP A 222 12.86 -16.36 9.39
N GLY A 223 13.37 -15.78 8.30
CA GLY A 223 13.86 -14.39 8.28
C GLY A 223 12.78 -13.34 8.50
N GLU A 224 11.51 -13.72 8.40
CA GLU A 224 10.35 -12.88 8.69
C GLU A 224 9.76 -13.19 10.08
N GLY A 225 10.41 -14.03 10.89
CA GLY A 225 10.02 -14.40 12.26
C GLY A 225 8.83 -15.35 12.38
N TYR A 226 8.43 -16.03 11.30
CA TYR A 226 7.43 -17.11 11.37
C TYR A 226 8.10 -18.42 11.76
N ILE A 227 7.43 -19.23 12.58
CA ILE A 227 7.90 -20.59 12.87
C ILE A 227 8.02 -21.37 11.56
N ASN A 228 9.20 -21.89 11.26
CA ASN A 228 9.47 -22.71 10.07
C ASN A 228 9.93 -24.12 10.42
N LYS A 229 10.28 -24.39 11.69
CA LYS A 229 10.62 -25.72 12.18
C LYS A 229 10.16 -25.91 13.61
N ALA A 230 9.55 -27.06 13.90
CA ALA A 230 9.26 -27.54 15.24
C ALA A 230 10.13 -28.75 15.55
N ILE A 231 10.81 -28.75 16.70
CA ILE A 231 11.78 -29.79 17.11
C ILE A 231 11.29 -30.43 18.40
N ILE A 232 11.27 -31.77 18.42
CA ILE A 232 10.91 -32.61 19.57
C ILE A 232 12.13 -33.51 19.88
N SER A 233 12.78 -33.35 21.04
CA SER A 233 14.15 -33.91 21.23
C SER A 233 14.45 -34.65 22.54
N LYS A 234 13.74 -34.39 23.65
CA LYS A 234 13.92 -35.10 24.93
C LYS A 234 12.75 -36.05 25.17
N GLU A 235 12.98 -37.20 25.77
CA GLU A 235 11.90 -38.12 26.16
C GLU A 235 12.17 -38.59 27.60
N LYS A 236 11.32 -38.18 28.55
CA LYS A 236 11.37 -38.65 29.95
C LYS A 236 9.97 -39.02 30.44
N LEU A 237 9.85 -39.83 31.49
CA LEU A 237 8.52 -40.11 32.07
C LEU A 237 7.88 -38.83 32.63
N SER A 238 6.55 -38.72 32.49
CA SER A 238 5.81 -37.62 33.13
C SER A 238 5.73 -37.81 34.63
N GLU A 239 5.71 -36.70 35.37
CA GLU A 239 5.55 -36.73 36.83
C GLU A 239 4.26 -37.44 37.26
N THR A 240 3.18 -37.28 36.49
CA THR A 240 1.92 -38.01 36.69
C THR A 240 2.10 -39.52 36.54
N ALA A 241 2.83 -39.98 35.52
CA ALA A 241 3.11 -41.40 35.33
C ALA A 241 3.97 -41.96 36.46
N ILE A 242 5.02 -41.22 36.85
CA ILE A 242 5.90 -41.57 37.97
C ILE A 242 5.11 -41.69 39.28
N ASN A 243 4.29 -40.69 39.58
CA ASN A 243 3.46 -40.68 40.78
C ASN A 243 2.41 -41.79 40.76
N SER A 244 1.77 -42.04 39.62
CA SER A 244 0.79 -43.11 39.48
C SER A 244 1.41 -44.49 39.74
N PHE A 245 2.59 -44.76 39.15
CA PHE A 245 3.32 -46.00 39.39
C PHE A 245 3.73 -46.13 40.86
N ASN A 246 4.39 -45.11 41.41
CA ASN A 246 4.90 -45.13 42.78
C ASN A 246 3.78 -45.24 43.83
N ARG A 247 2.59 -44.71 43.55
CA ARG A 247 1.44 -44.72 44.46
C ARG A 247 0.95 -46.13 44.76
N THR A 248 1.04 -47.06 43.80
CA THR A 248 0.69 -48.48 43.98
C THR A 248 1.40 -49.08 45.19
N PHE A 249 2.68 -48.73 45.36
CA PHE A 249 3.50 -49.24 46.45
C PHE A 249 3.46 -48.35 47.69
N LYS A 250 3.56 -47.03 47.52
CA LYS A 250 3.64 -46.08 48.65
C LYS A 250 2.42 -46.10 49.55
N ASN A 251 1.21 -46.11 48.96
CA ASN A 251 0.00 -45.96 49.76
C ASN A 251 -0.34 -47.22 50.58
N LEU A 252 0.00 -48.40 50.05
CA LEU A 252 -0.41 -49.66 50.63
C LEU A 252 0.68 -50.29 51.50
N TYR A 253 1.95 -50.07 51.16
CA TYR A 253 3.04 -50.88 51.71
C TYR A 253 4.18 -50.07 52.34
N TYR A 254 4.26 -48.75 52.16
CA TYR A 254 5.33 -47.96 52.80
C TYR A 254 5.24 -47.94 54.34
N GLY A 255 6.40 -47.99 55.00
CA GLY A 255 6.53 -47.94 56.46
C GLY A 255 6.23 -49.28 57.14
N SER A 256 5.82 -49.24 58.40
CA SER A 256 5.54 -50.45 59.19
C SER A 256 4.31 -51.20 58.70
N LYS A 257 4.44 -52.50 58.47
CA LYS A 257 3.40 -53.40 57.95
C LYS A 257 3.44 -54.76 58.64
N ASP A 258 2.27 -55.32 58.89
CA ASP A 258 2.15 -56.71 59.36
C ASP A 258 2.57 -57.69 58.24
N GLY A 259 3.12 -58.85 58.61
CA GLY A 259 3.51 -59.91 57.68
C GLY A 259 2.40 -60.32 56.69
N PHE A 260 1.13 -60.19 57.07
CA PHE A 260 0.00 -60.39 56.14
C PHE A 260 0.10 -59.46 54.91
N PHE A 261 0.38 -58.17 55.12
CA PHE A 261 0.53 -57.19 54.04
C PHE A 261 1.84 -57.38 53.26
N MET A 262 2.88 -57.94 53.89
CA MET A 262 4.14 -58.26 53.21
C MET A 262 3.95 -59.34 52.15
N SER A 263 3.09 -60.33 52.40
CA SER A 263 2.73 -61.31 51.39
C SER A 263 2.07 -60.67 50.17
N GLN A 264 1.16 -59.71 50.38
CA GLN A 264 0.50 -58.99 49.29
C GLN A 264 1.48 -58.07 48.55
N PHE A 265 2.38 -57.41 49.28
CA PHE A 265 3.43 -56.58 48.72
C PHE A 265 4.31 -57.37 47.72
N ILE A 266 4.74 -58.59 48.08
CA ILE A 266 5.54 -59.41 47.16
C ILE A 266 4.75 -59.80 45.91
N ASP A 267 3.47 -60.14 46.05
CA ASP A 267 2.64 -60.45 44.87
C ASP A 267 2.52 -59.23 43.94
N GLU A 268 2.35 -58.03 44.50
CA GLU A 268 2.27 -56.80 43.72
C GLU A 268 3.59 -56.47 43.03
N VAL A 269 4.74 -56.72 43.67
CA VAL A 269 6.07 -56.56 43.03
C VAL A 269 6.23 -57.52 41.86
N ILE A 270 5.89 -58.81 42.03
CA ILE A 270 5.97 -59.80 40.95
C ILE A 270 5.10 -59.37 39.77
N LYS A 271 3.84 -59.02 40.05
CA LYS A 271 2.89 -58.57 39.04
C LYS A 271 3.40 -57.33 38.31
N SER A 272 3.89 -56.33 39.04
CA SER A 272 4.42 -55.10 38.44
C SER A 272 5.64 -55.37 37.55
N ASN A 273 6.55 -56.26 37.95
CA ASN A 273 7.70 -56.66 37.13
C ASN A 273 7.30 -57.43 35.88
N GLU A 274 6.25 -58.26 35.95
CA GLU A 274 5.69 -58.97 34.78
C GLU A 274 5.02 -57.98 33.81
N GLU A 275 4.32 -56.97 34.33
CA GLU A 275 3.64 -55.94 33.53
C GLU A 275 4.60 -54.88 32.95
N ASN A 276 5.76 -54.64 33.59
CA ASN A 276 6.71 -53.57 33.25
C ASN A 276 8.15 -54.12 33.09
N PRO A 277 8.46 -54.86 32.01
CA PRO A 277 9.76 -55.52 31.86
C PRO A 277 10.95 -54.54 31.74
N ASP A 278 10.71 -53.31 31.30
CA ASP A 278 11.72 -52.26 31.18
C ASP A 278 12.02 -51.55 32.50
N HIS A 279 11.26 -51.84 33.56
CA HIS A 279 11.41 -51.23 34.88
C HIS A 279 11.15 -52.25 36.00
N ILE A 280 12.22 -52.85 36.51
CA ILE A 280 12.17 -53.95 37.48
C ILE A 280 12.39 -53.44 38.90
N ILE A 281 11.53 -53.88 39.83
CA ILE A 281 11.66 -53.68 41.26
C ILE A 281 12.37 -54.90 41.89
N THR A 282 13.48 -54.67 42.60
CA THR A 282 14.10 -55.68 43.47
C THR A 282 13.58 -55.59 44.90
N VAL A 283 13.52 -56.72 45.61
CA VAL A 283 13.23 -56.74 47.05
C VAL A 283 14.44 -57.26 47.79
N ASN A 284 14.92 -56.48 48.76
CA ASN A 284 16.01 -56.84 49.65
C ASN A 284 15.45 -57.16 51.04
N TYR A 285 15.64 -58.40 51.49
CA TYR A 285 15.25 -58.85 52.83
C TYR A 285 16.27 -59.87 53.36
N ASN A 286 16.69 -59.71 54.62
CA ASN A 286 17.70 -60.57 55.27
C ASN A 286 19.00 -60.74 54.46
N GLY A 287 19.44 -59.68 53.77
CA GLY A 287 20.67 -59.69 52.98
C GLY A 287 20.56 -60.38 51.62
N VAL A 288 19.34 -60.76 51.20
CA VAL A 288 19.07 -61.30 49.87
C VAL A 288 18.27 -60.26 49.08
N GLU A 289 18.86 -59.75 48.00
CA GLU A 289 18.19 -58.88 47.02
C GLU A 289 17.87 -59.68 45.76
N THR A 290 16.62 -59.63 45.31
CA THR A 290 16.18 -60.35 44.11
C THR A 290 14.98 -59.70 43.44
N SER A 291 14.86 -59.88 42.12
CA SER A 291 13.65 -59.65 41.33
C SER A 291 13.10 -60.93 40.71
N ASN A 292 13.76 -62.07 40.92
CA ASN A 292 13.35 -63.34 40.33
C ASN A 292 12.00 -63.80 40.94
N PRO A 293 10.96 -64.07 40.12
CA PRO A 293 9.64 -64.42 40.65
C PRO A 293 9.62 -65.63 41.59
N ASN A 294 10.48 -66.63 41.37
CA ASN A 294 10.54 -67.82 42.22
C ASN A 294 11.22 -67.53 43.56
N GLU A 295 12.28 -66.72 43.55
CA GLU A 295 12.96 -66.29 44.77
C GLU A 295 12.08 -65.35 45.60
N LEU A 296 11.36 -64.43 44.95
CA LEU A 296 10.35 -63.58 45.59
C LEU A 296 9.24 -64.43 46.23
N ARG A 297 8.69 -65.45 45.54
CA ARG A 297 7.71 -66.39 46.12
C ARG A 297 8.25 -67.16 47.33
N ASN A 298 9.55 -67.45 47.36
CA ASN A 298 10.19 -68.08 48.52
C ASN A 298 10.41 -67.08 49.65
N MET A 299 10.80 -65.84 49.34
CA MET A 299 10.91 -64.73 50.30
C MET A 299 9.57 -64.44 50.98
N LYS A 300 8.48 -64.41 50.21
CA LYS A 300 7.11 -64.24 50.71
C LYS A 300 6.75 -65.19 51.85
N LYS A 301 7.24 -66.42 51.84
CA LYS A 301 6.97 -67.43 52.89
C LYS A 301 7.66 -67.14 54.22
N GLN A 302 8.61 -66.20 54.25
CA GLN A 302 9.38 -65.83 55.44
C GLN A 302 8.71 -64.71 56.26
N PHE A 303 7.63 -64.11 55.76
CA PHE A 303 6.87 -63.09 56.48
C PHE A 303 5.82 -63.72 57.39
N GLU A 304 5.96 -63.49 58.70
CA GLU A 304 5.10 -64.06 59.74
C GLU A 304 3.97 -63.09 60.09
N ASN A 305 2.73 -63.60 60.17
CA ASN A 305 1.61 -62.81 60.68
C ASN A 305 1.90 -62.34 62.12
N ARG A 306 1.47 -61.12 62.46
CA ARG A 306 1.73 -60.46 63.76
C ARG A 306 3.20 -60.11 64.01
N THR A 307 4.08 -60.30 63.04
CA THR A 307 5.39 -59.66 62.99
C THR A 307 5.27 -58.39 62.16
N THR A 308 5.83 -57.30 62.66
CA THR A 308 5.95 -56.04 61.92
C THR A 308 7.22 -56.06 61.08
N TYR A 309 7.12 -55.53 59.87
CA TYR A 309 8.22 -55.31 58.96
C TYR A 309 8.18 -53.87 58.51
N GLU A 310 9.33 -53.27 58.26
CA GLU A 310 9.45 -51.90 57.75
C GLU A 310 9.97 -51.91 56.32
N ILE A 311 9.24 -51.24 55.42
CA ILE A 311 9.60 -51.12 54.00
C ILE A 311 10.08 -49.70 53.69
N PHE A 312 11.26 -49.62 53.07
CA PHE A 312 11.84 -48.41 52.51
C PHE A 312 12.10 -48.58 51.00
N TYR A 313 11.89 -47.52 50.22
CA TYR A 313 12.10 -47.55 48.77
C TYR A 313 13.32 -46.74 48.35
N GLU A 314 14.05 -47.26 47.38
CA GLU A 314 15.00 -46.52 46.56
C GLU A 314 14.38 -46.25 45.18
N TYR A 315 14.90 -45.25 44.48
CA TYR A 315 14.35 -44.78 43.20
C TYR A 315 15.44 -44.77 42.13
N ASP A 316 15.04 -45.03 40.89
CA ASP A 316 15.91 -44.91 39.72
C ASP A 316 16.12 -43.43 39.31
N ALA A 317 16.86 -43.23 38.21
CA ALA A 317 17.11 -41.90 37.65
C ALA A 317 15.84 -41.19 37.14
N ASN A 318 14.75 -41.93 36.88
CA ASN A 318 13.45 -41.38 36.48
C ASN A 318 12.53 -41.11 37.69
N GLY A 319 12.97 -41.41 38.92
CA GLY A 319 12.18 -41.26 40.12
C GLY A 319 11.14 -42.37 40.34
N LEU A 320 11.21 -43.48 39.59
CA LEU A 320 10.39 -44.67 39.82
C LEU A 320 11.01 -45.55 40.90
N ILE A 321 10.19 -46.16 41.76
CA ILE A 321 10.65 -47.15 42.73
C ILE A 321 11.29 -48.32 41.98
N ASN A 322 12.56 -48.61 42.23
CA ASN A 322 13.30 -49.72 41.61
C ASN A 322 13.79 -50.75 42.64
N LYS A 323 13.70 -50.43 43.93
CA LYS A 323 14.10 -51.35 45.00
C LYS A 323 13.32 -51.10 46.28
N ALA A 324 12.97 -52.18 46.96
CA ALA A 324 12.34 -52.18 48.26
C ALA A 324 13.22 -52.89 49.29
N ASN A 325 13.68 -52.16 50.29
CA ASN A 325 14.41 -52.71 51.43
C ASN A 325 13.41 -53.03 52.54
N VAL A 326 13.41 -54.28 52.99
CA VAL A 326 12.53 -54.78 54.03
C VAL A 326 13.37 -55.17 55.24
N THR A 327 12.96 -54.69 56.41
CA THR A 327 13.56 -55.04 57.70
C THR A 327 12.50 -55.55 58.66
N ARG A 328 12.87 -56.48 59.56
CA ARG A 328 12.00 -56.99 60.62
C ARG A 328 12.14 -56.12 61.86
#